data_AF-A0A5C4T5W6-F1
#
_entry.id   AF-A0A5C4T5W6-F1
#
_cell.length_a   1.000
_cell.length_b   1.000
_cell.length_c   1.000
_cell.angle_alpha   90.00
_cell.angle_beta   90.00
_cell.angle_gamma   90.00
#
_symmetry.space_group_name_H-M   'P 1'
#
loop_
_entity.id
_entity.type
_entity.pdbx_description
1 polymer ?
#
loop_
_entity_poly.entity_id
_entity_poly.type
_entity_poly.pdbx_seq_one_letter_code
_entity_poly.pdbx_strand_id
1 'polypeptide(L)'
;MPQKKRWLSLALATALMTSTWGGVQAQNVDPGGLSEGQYVKFGKYRGESIVWKVVGQDADGSSLLLSERIVSLKPFDAIGDQVDYDGDGTADTADDSRAGFGSNYWEKSTIREWLNSEAETVPYTHQPPDNNHVLGFYNNFERESGFLHDFTSAEKEAIQPVIHKVLLSDRDQGQKDGGTEKHAWSSAPSLAEQNGEQAYYKNVTDTVFVPSISELSRFLIAKGETHAKKPTLQAIGQSELKIPAALQPESNWSYWLRDAYADSSYGVRVVYGNENILAANAGSGAVGVVPALKLKRSPLITGGSGSITDPLVIAGITPVSGVTLDRQVISLKGHHSAKLEAAIIPENATNRSLIWHSTDPEVAVVSADGEIQAIRKGSAYVIVKTGDGGFTAEARVEVNQPEKKP
;
A
#
# COMPACT_ATOMS: atom_id res chain seq x y z
N MET A 1 -19.45 -74.63 -27.17
CA MET A 1 -19.29 -73.51 -26.22
C MET A 1 -20.49 -72.59 -26.31
N PRO A 2 -21.48 -72.66 -25.39
CA PRO A 2 -22.60 -71.74 -25.38
C PRO A 2 -22.52 -70.72 -24.23
N GLN A 3 -22.54 -69.45 -24.65
CA GLN A 3 -23.30 -68.29 -24.19
C GLN A 3 -24.07 -68.22 -22.83
N LYS A 4 -24.00 -66.98 -22.30
CA LYS A 4 -24.97 -66.16 -21.52
C LYS A 4 -25.10 -66.39 -20.01
N LYS A 5 -24.90 -65.29 -19.25
CA LYS A 5 -25.97 -64.54 -18.56
C LYS A 5 -25.43 -63.31 -17.81
N ARG A 6 -26.06 -62.14 -18.02
CA ARG A 6 -26.05 -60.96 -17.12
C ARG A 6 -27.08 -61.20 -16.01
N TRP A 7 -26.77 -60.83 -14.77
CA TRP A 7 -27.75 -60.52 -13.73
C TRP A 7 -27.27 -59.36 -12.84
N LEU A 8 -28.23 -58.48 -12.52
CA LEU A 8 -28.18 -57.37 -11.57
C LEU A 8 -27.80 -57.85 -10.16
N SER A 9 -27.23 -56.95 -9.35
CA SER A 9 -27.26 -57.09 -7.89
C SER A 9 -27.55 -55.73 -7.25
N LEU A 10 -28.58 -55.77 -6.40
CA LEU A 10 -29.22 -54.70 -5.67
C LEU A 10 -28.56 -54.53 -4.29
N ALA A 11 -28.65 -53.29 -3.78
CA ALA A 11 -28.36 -52.76 -2.44
C ALA A 11 -28.14 -53.72 -1.25
N LEU A 12 -27.17 -53.34 -0.40
CA LEU A 12 -27.26 -53.55 1.05
C LEU A 12 -26.85 -52.25 1.77
N ALA A 13 -27.83 -51.61 2.41
CA ALA A 13 -27.64 -50.47 3.27
C ALA A 13 -27.15 -50.92 4.65
N THR A 14 -26.08 -50.32 5.15
CA THR A 14 -25.74 -50.33 6.57
C THR A 14 -25.65 -48.88 7.02
N ALA A 15 -26.58 -48.52 7.90
CA ALA A 15 -26.61 -47.22 8.57
C ALA A 15 -25.46 -47.14 9.58
N LEU A 16 -24.56 -46.18 9.41
CA LEU A 16 -23.75 -45.66 10.50
C LEU A 16 -24.28 -44.27 10.84
N MET A 17 -24.81 -44.16 12.06
CA MET A 17 -25.11 -42.89 12.71
C MET A 17 -23.79 -42.11 12.86
N THR A 18 -23.64 -41.02 12.11
CA THR A 18 -22.67 -39.98 12.44
C THR A 18 -23.43 -38.86 13.14
N SER A 19 -23.19 -38.74 14.43
CA SER A 19 -23.62 -37.65 15.29
C SER A 19 -23.29 -36.30 14.65
N THR A 20 -24.30 -35.46 14.51
CA THR A 20 -24.17 -34.05 14.20
C THR A 20 -23.37 -33.36 15.31
N TRP A 21 -22.13 -33.00 15.03
CA TRP A 21 -21.47 -31.88 15.70
C TRP A 21 -21.34 -30.78 14.66
N GLY A 22 -22.10 -29.72 14.88
CA GLY A 22 -22.01 -28.49 14.12
C GLY A 22 -20.62 -27.92 14.28
N GLY A 23 -19.75 -28.20 13.33
CA GLY A 23 -18.61 -27.34 13.05
C GLY A 23 -19.15 -26.07 12.45
N VAL A 24 -19.43 -25.07 13.28
CA VAL A 24 -19.18 -23.70 12.85
C VAL A 24 -17.73 -23.71 12.41
N GLN A 25 -17.47 -23.68 11.10
CA GLN A 25 -16.19 -23.19 10.65
C GLN A 25 -16.09 -21.81 11.28
N ALA A 26 -15.23 -21.67 12.29
CA ALA A 26 -14.71 -20.37 12.62
C ALA A 26 -14.09 -19.87 11.32
N GLN A 27 -14.85 -19.04 10.59
CA GLN A 27 -14.21 -18.02 9.78
C GLN A 27 -13.19 -17.41 10.73
N ASN A 28 -11.91 -17.51 10.39
CA ASN A 28 -10.93 -16.56 10.88
C ASN A 28 -11.39 -15.20 10.35
N VAL A 29 -12.38 -14.61 11.01
CA VAL A 29 -12.72 -13.21 10.87
C VAL A 29 -11.54 -12.53 11.52
N ASP A 30 -10.61 -12.04 10.70
CA ASP A 30 -9.54 -11.17 11.16
C ASP A 30 -10.21 -10.01 11.94
N PRO A 31 -10.04 -9.91 13.26
CA PRO A 31 -10.94 -9.15 14.12
C PRO A 31 -10.73 -7.62 14.05
N GLY A 32 -10.19 -7.09 12.95
CA GLY A 32 -10.02 -5.64 12.75
C GLY A 32 -9.35 -5.18 11.46
N GLY A 33 -9.34 -5.99 10.40
CA GLY A 33 -8.68 -5.67 9.12
C GLY A 33 -9.58 -4.93 8.13
N LEU A 34 -8.98 -4.08 7.29
CA LEU A 34 -9.65 -3.52 6.11
C LEU A 34 -9.79 -4.60 5.03
N SER A 35 -10.99 -4.75 4.46
CA SER A 35 -11.27 -5.67 3.37
C SER A 35 -11.28 -4.96 2.03
N GLU A 36 -10.84 -5.66 0.98
CA GLU A 36 -10.90 -5.14 -0.38
C GLU A 36 -12.33 -4.73 -0.77
N GLY A 37 -12.45 -3.62 -1.50
CA GLY A 37 -13.74 -3.04 -1.90
C GLY A 37 -14.37 -2.11 -0.86
N GLN A 38 -13.91 -2.14 0.40
CA GLN A 38 -14.36 -1.17 1.41
C GLN A 38 -13.83 0.23 1.14
N TYR A 39 -14.57 1.22 1.62
CA TYR A 39 -14.19 2.63 1.57
C TYR A 39 -13.74 3.11 2.93
N VAL A 40 -12.74 3.98 2.95
CA VAL A 40 -12.10 4.50 4.15
C VAL A 40 -11.93 6.00 4.04
N LYS A 41 -12.19 6.74 5.12
CA LYS A 41 -11.76 8.13 5.31
C LYS A 41 -10.44 8.15 6.08
N PHE A 42 -9.40 8.69 5.46
CA PHE A 42 -8.06 8.73 6.02
C PHE A 42 -7.30 9.95 5.47
N GLY A 43 -6.72 10.76 6.35
CA GLY A 43 -6.02 11.97 5.96
C GLY A 43 -6.93 13.06 5.39
N LYS A 44 -6.32 14.24 5.23
CA LYS A 44 -6.94 15.41 4.63
C LYS A 44 -6.01 16.05 3.62
N TYR A 45 -6.58 16.71 2.63
CA TYR A 45 -5.85 17.61 1.75
C TYR A 45 -6.56 18.96 1.69
N ARG A 46 -5.86 20.02 2.08
CA ARG A 46 -6.38 21.40 2.14
C ARG A 46 -7.68 21.47 2.94
N GLY A 47 -7.69 20.82 4.11
CA GLY A 47 -8.80 20.75 5.04
C GLY A 47 -9.91 19.73 4.73
N GLU A 48 -9.94 19.15 3.52
CA GLU A 48 -10.99 18.20 3.12
C GLU A 48 -10.56 16.75 3.33
N SER A 49 -11.44 15.92 3.92
CA SER A 49 -11.19 14.50 4.11
C SER A 49 -11.12 13.75 2.78
N ILE A 50 -10.15 12.84 2.68
CA ILE A 50 -9.99 12.00 1.49
C ILE A 50 -10.71 10.66 1.71
N VAL A 51 -11.50 10.26 0.72
CA VAL A 51 -12.12 8.93 0.67
C VAL A 51 -11.28 8.04 -0.24
N TRP A 52 -10.93 6.87 0.27
CA TRP A 52 -10.11 5.86 -0.38
C TRP A 52 -10.91 4.58 -0.55
N LYS A 53 -10.62 3.84 -1.62
CA LYS A 53 -11.03 2.46 -1.79
C LYS A 53 -9.87 1.55 -1.41
N VAL A 54 -10.15 0.49 -0.65
CA VAL A 54 -9.21 -0.60 -0.40
C VAL A 54 -9.15 -1.45 -1.67
N VAL A 55 -8.02 -1.42 -2.38
CA VAL A 55 -7.86 -2.07 -3.70
C VAL A 55 -6.98 -3.33 -3.66
N GLY A 56 -6.38 -3.61 -2.50
CA GLY A 56 -5.65 -4.85 -2.25
C GLY A 56 -5.24 -4.97 -0.79
N GLN A 57 -4.93 -6.19 -0.39
CA GLN A 57 -4.40 -6.52 0.94
C GLN A 57 -3.27 -7.53 0.77
N ASP A 58 -2.16 -7.30 1.47
CA ASP A 58 -1.04 -8.24 1.50
C ASP A 58 -1.23 -9.25 2.64
N ALA A 59 -0.52 -10.38 2.56
CA ALA A 59 -0.62 -11.46 3.54
C ALA A 59 -0.20 -11.05 4.96
N ASP A 60 0.55 -9.95 5.10
CA ASP A 60 0.95 -9.36 6.38
C ASP A 60 -0.15 -8.48 7.02
N GLY A 61 -1.31 -8.35 6.34
CA GLY A 61 -2.47 -7.57 6.76
C GLY A 61 -2.40 -6.09 6.37
N SER A 62 -1.33 -5.64 5.72
CA SER A 62 -1.23 -4.29 5.17
C SER A 62 -2.19 -4.11 3.99
N SER A 63 -2.72 -2.90 3.82
CA SER A 63 -3.77 -2.63 2.85
C SER A 63 -3.37 -1.53 1.90
N LEU A 64 -3.61 -1.73 0.62
CA LEU A 64 -3.39 -0.70 -0.37
C LEU A 64 -4.67 0.10 -0.61
N LEU A 65 -4.52 1.42 -0.53
CA LEU A 65 -5.56 2.39 -0.74
C LEU A 65 -5.33 3.14 -2.04
N LEU A 66 -6.41 3.38 -2.78
CA LEU A 66 -6.45 4.27 -3.94
C LEU A 66 -7.53 5.32 -3.69
N SER A 67 -7.24 6.60 -3.96
CA SER A 67 -8.26 7.62 -3.77
C SER A 67 -9.47 7.33 -4.66
N GLU A 68 -10.66 7.49 -4.10
CA GLU A 68 -11.88 7.19 -4.85
C GLU A 68 -12.05 8.19 -6.00
N ARG A 69 -11.57 9.42 -5.82
CA ARG A 69 -11.72 10.54 -6.74
C ARG A 69 -10.40 11.24 -6.99
N ILE A 70 -10.34 11.98 -8.08
CA ILE A 70 -9.22 12.90 -8.38
C ILE A 70 -9.23 14.01 -7.33
N VAL A 71 -8.12 14.15 -6.59
CA VAL A 71 -8.03 15.07 -5.44
C VAL A 71 -7.56 16.46 -5.83
N SER A 72 -6.84 16.58 -6.95
CA SER A 72 -6.33 17.85 -7.50
C SER A 72 -6.01 17.67 -8.99
N LEU A 73 -5.84 18.76 -9.73
CA LEU A 73 -5.27 18.76 -11.08
C LEU A 73 -3.93 19.47 -11.00
N LYS A 74 -2.86 18.85 -11.52
CA LYS A 74 -1.48 19.36 -11.44
C LYS A 74 -0.65 18.83 -12.61
N PRO A 75 0.36 19.56 -13.08
CA PRO A 75 1.36 18.96 -13.94
C PRO A 75 2.13 17.88 -13.17
N PHE A 76 2.59 16.88 -13.91
CA PHE A 76 3.45 15.83 -13.38
C PHE A 76 4.82 16.40 -13.02
N ASP A 77 5.33 17.30 -13.86
CA ASP A 77 6.62 17.95 -13.65
C ASP A 77 6.62 19.41 -14.14
N ALA A 78 7.52 20.23 -13.61
CA ALA A 78 7.67 21.60 -14.08
C ALA A 78 8.38 21.61 -15.45
N ILE A 79 8.09 22.63 -16.27
CA ILE A 79 8.85 22.88 -17.51
C ILE A 79 10.04 23.80 -17.22
N GLY A 80 10.96 23.92 -18.18
CA GLY A 80 12.08 24.86 -18.10
C GLY A 80 13.26 24.42 -17.24
N ASP A 81 13.20 23.21 -16.67
CA ASP A 81 14.28 22.69 -15.85
C ASP A 81 15.59 22.47 -16.65
N GLN A 82 16.72 22.60 -15.98
CA GLN A 82 18.07 22.47 -16.53
C GLN A 82 18.82 21.30 -15.87
N VAL A 83 18.11 20.19 -15.68
CA VAL A 83 18.63 18.98 -15.04
C VAL A 83 19.19 18.01 -16.08
N ASP A 84 20.33 17.41 -15.73
CA ASP A 84 20.88 16.21 -16.34
C ASP A 84 20.17 15.00 -15.73
N TYR A 85 19.24 14.38 -16.47
CA TYR A 85 18.54 13.19 -15.98
C TYR A 85 19.21 11.90 -16.45
N ASP A 86 19.83 11.88 -17.63
CA ASP A 86 20.43 10.67 -18.20
C ASP A 86 21.87 10.41 -17.71
N GLY A 87 22.49 11.39 -17.06
CA GLY A 87 23.81 11.33 -16.45
C GLY A 87 24.96 11.54 -17.42
N ASP A 88 24.71 12.11 -18.60
CA ASP A 88 25.73 12.34 -19.63
C ASP A 88 26.65 13.54 -19.35
N GLY A 89 26.35 14.32 -18.30
CA GLY A 89 27.09 15.50 -17.88
C GLY A 89 26.61 16.80 -18.52
N THR A 90 25.51 16.78 -19.27
CA THR A 90 24.88 17.94 -19.88
C THR A 90 23.41 18.06 -19.47
N ALA A 91 22.88 19.29 -19.46
CA ALA A 91 21.48 19.50 -19.11
C ALA A 91 20.56 19.13 -20.29
N ASP A 92 19.50 18.36 -20.03
CA ASP A 92 18.56 17.79 -21.02
C ASP A 92 17.59 18.82 -21.64
N THR A 93 18.13 19.94 -22.11
CA THR A 93 17.39 21.19 -22.30
C THR A 93 17.03 21.46 -23.76
N ALA A 94 17.83 20.96 -24.72
CA ALA A 94 17.67 21.23 -26.14
C ALA A 94 17.31 19.98 -26.98
N ASP A 95 17.78 18.79 -26.61
CA ASP A 95 17.68 17.57 -27.44
C ASP A 95 16.48 16.67 -27.07
N ASP A 96 15.61 17.18 -26.19
CA ASP A 96 14.76 16.34 -25.34
C ASP A 96 13.32 16.80 -25.19
N SER A 97 12.99 18.01 -25.64
CA SER A 97 11.66 18.60 -25.43
C SER A 97 11.26 18.79 -23.95
N ARG A 98 12.03 18.29 -22.96
CA ARG A 98 11.81 18.47 -21.51
C ARG A 98 11.73 19.92 -21.07
N ALA A 99 12.60 20.79 -21.58
CA ALA A 99 12.53 22.22 -21.28
C ALA A 99 11.18 22.84 -21.69
N GLY A 100 10.54 22.34 -22.75
CA GLY A 100 9.23 22.80 -23.20
C GLY A 100 8.05 22.05 -22.59
N PHE A 101 8.22 20.78 -22.22
CA PHE A 101 7.11 19.87 -21.90
C PHE A 101 7.19 19.16 -20.55
N GLY A 102 8.23 19.42 -19.76
CA GLY A 102 8.52 18.77 -18.47
C GLY A 102 9.16 17.39 -18.63
N SER A 103 9.61 16.79 -17.54
CA SER A 103 10.20 15.44 -17.54
C SER A 103 9.20 14.37 -17.12
N ASN A 104 9.28 13.20 -17.76
CA ASN A 104 8.56 12.01 -17.28
C ASN A 104 9.34 11.19 -16.24
N TYR A 105 10.47 11.70 -15.77
CA TYR A 105 11.33 11.04 -14.82
C TYR A 105 10.81 11.21 -13.38
N TRP A 106 10.00 10.24 -12.92
CA TRP A 106 9.28 10.29 -11.63
C TRP A 106 10.12 10.66 -10.41
N GLU A 107 11.34 10.11 -10.27
CA GLU A 107 12.14 10.28 -9.05
C GLU A 107 12.40 11.75 -8.71
N LYS A 108 12.53 12.59 -9.74
CA LYS A 108 12.82 14.03 -9.66
C LYS A 108 11.60 14.90 -10.00
N SER A 109 10.40 14.32 -10.16
CA SER A 109 9.24 15.09 -10.60
C SER A 109 8.64 15.94 -9.49
N THR A 110 8.21 17.15 -9.82
CA THR A 110 7.62 18.07 -8.83
C THR A 110 6.35 17.51 -8.19
N ILE A 111 5.54 16.70 -8.90
CA ILE A 111 4.37 16.05 -8.30
C ILE A 111 4.76 15.02 -7.22
N ARG A 112 5.88 14.31 -7.39
CA ARG A 112 6.35 13.32 -6.41
C ARG A 112 6.83 14.02 -5.14
N GLU A 113 7.60 15.09 -5.29
CA GLU A 113 8.06 15.91 -4.17
C GLU A 113 6.87 16.48 -3.38
N TRP A 114 5.84 16.97 -4.06
CA TRP A 114 4.61 17.42 -3.42
C TRP A 114 3.84 16.29 -2.71
N LEU A 115 3.67 15.12 -3.36
CA LEU A 115 2.97 13.97 -2.77
C LEU A 115 3.61 13.47 -1.48
N ASN A 116 4.93 13.57 -1.37
CA ASN A 116 5.71 13.04 -0.25
C ASN A 116 6.16 14.12 0.75
N SER A 117 5.69 15.37 0.60
CA SER A 117 6.04 16.47 1.49
C SER A 117 5.00 16.69 2.59
N GLU A 118 5.51 16.92 3.80
CA GLU A 118 4.72 17.34 4.97
C GLU A 118 4.78 18.86 5.20
N ALA A 119 5.53 19.59 4.39
CA ALA A 119 5.84 20.99 4.62
C ALA A 119 4.67 21.91 4.21
N GLU A 120 4.52 23.04 4.92
CA GLU A 120 3.56 24.08 4.55
C GLU A 120 3.87 24.71 3.18
N THR A 121 5.15 24.72 2.80
CA THR A 121 5.64 25.05 1.46
C THR A 121 6.67 24.00 1.06
N VAL A 122 6.48 23.36 -0.09
CA VAL A 122 7.34 22.26 -0.54
C VAL A 122 8.71 22.80 -0.97
N PRO A 123 9.82 22.27 -0.42
CA PRO A 123 11.16 22.69 -0.81
C PRO A 123 11.59 21.97 -2.10
N TYR A 124 11.05 22.39 -3.24
CA TYR A 124 11.36 21.76 -4.53
C TYR A 124 12.86 21.72 -4.80
N THR A 125 13.38 20.53 -5.13
CA THR A 125 14.83 20.34 -5.35
C THR A 125 15.31 20.87 -6.69
N HIS A 126 14.39 21.02 -7.64
CA HIS A 126 14.63 21.54 -8.99
C HIS A 126 13.62 22.63 -9.33
N GLN A 127 13.50 22.97 -10.63
CA GLN A 127 12.62 24.05 -11.11
C GLN A 127 11.21 23.95 -10.48
N PRO A 128 10.81 24.90 -9.61
CA PRO A 128 9.50 24.84 -8.98
C PRO A 128 8.37 24.97 -10.01
N PRO A 129 7.20 24.35 -9.75
CA PRO A 129 6.03 24.41 -10.62
C PRO A 129 5.28 25.73 -10.40
N ASP A 130 5.94 26.84 -10.74
CA ASP A 130 5.37 28.18 -10.73
C ASP A 130 4.59 28.46 -12.03
N ASN A 131 3.89 29.59 -12.09
CA ASN A 131 2.99 29.88 -13.20
C ASN A 131 3.68 29.95 -14.58
N ASN A 132 4.97 30.29 -14.64
CA ASN A 132 5.76 30.30 -15.88
C ASN A 132 6.31 28.92 -16.25
N HIS A 133 6.29 27.99 -15.31
CA HIS A 133 6.90 26.67 -15.44
C HIS A 133 5.85 25.55 -15.43
N VAL A 134 4.64 25.85 -15.90
CA VAL A 134 3.57 24.88 -16.17
C VAL A 134 2.94 25.12 -17.54
N LEU A 135 2.62 24.06 -18.28
CA LEU A 135 1.98 24.19 -19.59
C LEU A 135 0.53 24.65 -19.45
N GLY A 136 0.20 25.66 -20.26
CA GLY A 136 -1.14 26.24 -20.32
C GLY A 136 -1.42 27.30 -19.25
N PHE A 137 -0.45 27.61 -18.37
CA PHE A 137 -0.57 28.62 -17.31
C PHE A 137 -1.76 28.38 -16.38
N TYR A 138 -2.00 27.12 -16.03
CA TYR A 138 -2.99 26.74 -15.02
C TYR A 138 -2.45 25.64 -14.11
N ASN A 139 -2.94 25.66 -12.87
CA ASN A 139 -2.69 24.66 -11.84
C ASN A 139 -1.22 24.57 -11.43
N ASN A 140 -0.54 25.72 -11.37
CA ASN A 140 0.76 25.83 -10.72
C ASN A 140 0.60 25.57 -9.20
N PHE A 141 1.64 25.04 -8.55
CA PHE A 141 1.53 24.60 -7.16
C PHE A 141 2.80 24.84 -6.33
N GLU A 142 3.65 25.78 -6.77
CA GLU A 142 4.88 26.17 -6.05
C GLU A 142 4.61 26.56 -4.57
N ARG A 143 3.45 27.18 -4.28
CA ARG A 143 3.09 27.71 -2.94
C ARG A 143 2.11 26.82 -2.19
N GLU A 144 1.72 25.69 -2.76
CA GLU A 144 0.83 24.76 -2.08
C GLU A 144 1.62 23.97 -1.04
N SER A 145 0.97 23.68 0.08
CA SER A 145 1.50 22.75 1.06
C SER A 145 1.61 21.35 0.46
N GLY A 146 2.58 20.59 0.96
CA GLY A 146 2.74 19.19 0.60
C GLY A 146 1.49 18.39 0.89
N PHE A 147 1.28 17.31 0.15
CA PHE A 147 0.08 16.49 0.25
C PHE A 147 -0.15 15.91 1.67
N LEU A 148 0.93 15.61 2.39
CA LEU A 148 0.91 15.07 3.75
C LEU A 148 0.88 16.15 4.84
N HIS A 149 0.81 17.43 4.49
CA HIS A 149 0.82 18.54 5.45
C HIS A 149 -0.35 18.45 6.44
N ASP A 150 -1.56 18.21 5.94
CA ASP A 150 -2.79 18.18 6.75
C ASP A 150 -3.07 16.80 7.38
N PHE A 151 -2.18 15.82 7.17
CA PHE A 151 -2.27 14.53 7.85
C PHE A 151 -1.79 14.69 9.29
N THR A 152 -2.46 14.03 10.23
CA THR A 152 -1.99 13.96 11.62
C THR A 152 -0.74 13.09 11.73
N SER A 153 0.10 13.27 12.75
CA SER A 153 1.29 12.43 12.97
C SER A 153 0.96 10.94 12.99
N ALA A 154 -0.14 10.55 13.64
CA ALA A 154 -0.59 9.16 13.73
C ALA A 154 -1.06 8.59 12.38
N GLU A 155 -1.61 9.42 11.48
CA GLU A 155 -1.91 9.02 10.11
C GLU A 155 -0.62 8.84 9.30
N LYS A 156 0.34 9.76 9.39
CA LYS A 156 1.62 9.62 8.67
C LYS A 156 2.38 8.37 9.11
N GLU A 157 2.43 8.12 10.42
CA GLU A 157 3.04 6.90 10.98
C GLU A 157 2.32 5.61 10.56
N ALA A 158 1.03 5.69 10.19
CA ALA A 158 0.26 4.56 9.70
C ALA A 158 0.60 4.17 8.26
N ILE A 159 1.23 5.06 7.49
CA ILE A 159 1.59 4.80 6.10
C ILE A 159 2.88 3.96 6.07
N GLN A 160 2.89 2.94 5.22
CA GLN A 160 4.04 2.11 4.92
C GLN A 160 4.68 2.62 3.62
N PRO A 161 5.94 3.07 3.64
CA PRO A 161 6.68 3.36 2.42
C PRO A 161 6.78 2.11 1.54
N VAL A 162 6.66 2.31 0.22
CA VAL A 162 6.68 1.25 -0.78
C VAL A 162 7.83 1.49 -1.75
N ILE A 163 8.58 0.43 -2.04
CA ILE A 163 9.58 0.44 -3.12
C ILE A 163 8.87 0.02 -4.40
N HIS A 164 8.88 0.90 -5.39
CA HIS A 164 8.27 0.68 -6.70
C HIS A 164 9.33 0.44 -7.76
N LYS A 165 9.03 -0.45 -8.72
CA LYS A 165 9.70 -0.46 -10.01
C LYS A 165 9.03 0.59 -10.90
N VAL A 166 9.70 1.72 -11.09
CA VAL A 166 9.21 2.83 -11.90
C VAL A 166 9.75 2.69 -13.31
N LEU A 167 8.86 2.63 -14.29
CA LEU A 167 9.25 2.50 -15.69
C LEU A 167 9.97 3.75 -16.19
N LEU A 168 11.06 3.55 -16.92
CA LEU A 168 11.90 4.60 -17.50
C LEU A 168 11.61 4.77 -18.99
N SER A 169 11.92 5.96 -19.50
CA SER A 169 12.00 6.17 -20.94
C SER A 169 13.22 5.44 -21.53
N ASP A 170 13.22 5.21 -22.85
CA ASP A 170 14.38 4.65 -23.55
C ASP A 170 15.61 5.56 -23.43
N ARG A 171 15.38 6.87 -23.29
CA ARG A 171 16.45 7.85 -23.10
C ARG A 171 17.09 7.75 -21.71
N ASP A 172 16.28 7.53 -20.67
CA ASP A 172 16.78 7.42 -19.29
C ASP A 172 17.30 6.02 -18.94
N GLN A 173 17.45 5.11 -19.92
CA GLN A 173 17.83 3.72 -19.66
C GLN A 173 19.20 3.58 -18.97
N GLY A 174 20.07 4.61 -19.05
CA GLY A 174 21.33 4.67 -18.32
C GLY A 174 21.17 4.70 -16.80
N GLN A 175 20.00 5.14 -16.31
CA GLN A 175 19.69 5.29 -14.88
C GLN A 175 18.98 4.08 -14.26
N LYS A 176 18.77 3.02 -15.05
CA LYS A 176 17.99 1.84 -14.65
C LYS A 176 18.71 0.99 -13.60
N ASP A 177 17.93 0.43 -12.69
CA ASP A 177 18.39 -0.62 -11.78
C ASP A 177 18.21 -2.02 -12.39
N GLY A 178 17.34 -2.13 -13.41
CA GLY A 178 17.06 -3.38 -14.10
C GLY A 178 16.21 -3.21 -15.34
N GLY A 179 15.84 -4.34 -15.95
CA GLY A 179 15.12 -4.40 -17.23
C GLY A 179 16.04 -4.52 -18.43
N THR A 180 15.57 -5.24 -19.44
CA THR A 180 16.32 -5.62 -20.64
C THR A 180 15.87 -4.89 -21.90
N GLU A 181 14.70 -4.28 -21.88
CA GLU A 181 14.15 -3.57 -23.04
C GLU A 181 13.29 -2.37 -22.60
N LYS A 182 12.91 -1.52 -23.54
CA LYS A 182 11.95 -0.44 -23.28
C LYS A 182 10.52 -1.00 -23.18
N HIS A 183 9.67 -0.33 -22.41
CA HIS A 183 8.27 -0.71 -22.29
C HIS A 183 7.51 -0.50 -23.60
N ALA A 184 6.65 -1.44 -23.97
CA ALA A 184 5.91 -1.40 -25.23
C ALA A 184 4.64 -0.53 -25.14
N TRP A 185 4.32 0.16 -26.23
CA TRP A 185 3.12 0.99 -26.30
C TRP A 185 1.85 0.17 -26.55
N SER A 186 0.81 0.47 -25.78
CA SER A 186 -0.58 0.11 -26.09
C SER A 186 -1.53 1.06 -25.39
N SER A 187 -2.58 1.49 -26.09
CA SER A 187 -3.66 2.29 -25.51
C SER A 187 -4.76 1.46 -24.86
N ALA A 188 -4.82 0.16 -25.16
CA ALA A 188 -5.84 -0.74 -24.63
C ALA A 188 -5.47 -1.15 -23.19
N PRO A 189 -6.35 -0.94 -22.19
CA PRO A 189 -6.03 -1.21 -20.78
C PRO A 189 -5.54 -2.63 -20.51
N SER A 190 -6.12 -3.64 -21.17
CA SER A 190 -5.73 -5.05 -21.02
C SER A 190 -4.37 -5.41 -21.61
N LEU A 191 -3.79 -4.54 -22.44
CA LEU A 191 -2.49 -4.74 -23.09
C LEU A 191 -1.47 -3.66 -22.68
N ALA A 192 -1.87 -2.69 -21.86
CA ALA A 192 -1.03 -1.57 -21.51
C ALA A 192 0.16 -1.97 -20.64
N GLU A 193 0.08 -3.11 -19.94
CA GLU A 193 1.14 -3.69 -19.11
C GLU A 193 2.02 -4.71 -19.86
N GLN A 194 1.77 -4.91 -21.16
CA GLN A 194 2.56 -5.87 -21.94
C GLN A 194 4.04 -5.54 -21.79
N ASN A 195 4.87 -6.57 -21.58
CA ASN A 195 6.32 -6.49 -21.30
C ASN A 195 6.77 -5.66 -20.08
N GLY A 196 5.86 -5.29 -19.16
CA GLY A 196 6.17 -4.50 -17.96
C GLY A 196 7.25 -5.11 -17.06
N GLU A 197 7.36 -6.43 -16.98
CA GLU A 197 8.40 -7.11 -16.19
C GLU A 197 9.80 -7.03 -16.81
N GLN A 198 9.89 -6.84 -18.13
CA GLN A 198 11.15 -6.74 -18.88
C GLN A 198 11.59 -5.29 -19.10
N ALA A 199 10.66 -4.35 -18.95
CA ALA A 199 10.88 -2.93 -19.16
C ALA A 199 11.99 -2.36 -18.26
N TYR A 200 12.72 -1.37 -18.77
CA TYR A 200 13.68 -0.59 -17.98
C TYR A 200 12.98 0.05 -16.79
N TYR A 201 13.55 -0.14 -15.61
CA TYR A 201 12.99 0.42 -14.39
C TYR A 201 14.06 0.95 -13.42
N LYS A 202 13.64 1.88 -12.58
CA LYS A 202 14.37 2.34 -11.40
C LYS A 202 13.58 2.01 -10.14
N ASN A 203 14.25 1.60 -9.07
CA ASN A 203 13.60 1.43 -7.79
C ASN A 203 13.48 2.79 -7.09
N VAL A 204 12.26 3.21 -6.80
CA VAL A 204 11.99 4.47 -6.09
C VAL A 204 11.14 4.15 -4.88
N THR A 205 11.50 4.70 -3.71
CA THR A 205 10.72 4.53 -2.49
C THR A 205 9.81 5.73 -2.28
N ASP A 206 8.51 5.48 -2.11
CA ASP A 206 7.51 6.53 -1.93
C ASP A 206 6.60 6.20 -0.73
N THR A 207 6.17 7.24 -0.02
CA THR A 207 5.15 7.16 1.04
C THR A 207 3.74 7.28 0.43
N VAL A 208 3.58 8.23 -0.50
CA VAL A 208 2.38 8.39 -1.33
C VAL A 208 2.80 8.47 -2.79
N PHE A 209 2.04 7.84 -3.66
CA PHE A 209 2.36 7.73 -5.08
C PHE A 209 1.10 7.85 -5.94
N VAL A 210 1.27 7.99 -7.26
CA VAL A 210 0.20 7.68 -8.23
C VAL A 210 0.43 6.27 -8.78
N PRO A 211 -0.61 5.49 -9.12
CA PRO A 211 -0.43 4.11 -9.54
C PRO A 211 0.37 4.00 -10.84
N SER A 212 1.15 2.95 -10.97
CA SER A 212 1.66 2.45 -12.26
C SER A 212 0.55 1.71 -13.04
N ILE A 213 0.80 1.40 -14.31
CA ILE A 213 -0.05 0.56 -15.15
C ILE A 213 -0.20 -0.83 -14.52
N SER A 214 0.89 -1.45 -14.06
CA SER A 214 0.85 -2.77 -13.40
C SER A 214 0.03 -2.77 -12.12
N GLU A 215 0.16 -1.71 -11.33
CA GLU A 215 -0.65 -1.50 -10.15
C GLU A 215 -2.13 -1.35 -10.51
N LEU A 216 -2.46 -0.47 -11.45
CA LEU A 216 -3.83 -0.28 -11.90
C LEU A 216 -4.46 -1.56 -12.49
N SER A 217 -3.66 -2.31 -13.25
CA SER A 217 -4.00 -3.60 -13.84
C SER A 217 -4.46 -4.58 -12.76
N ARG A 218 -3.60 -4.80 -11.76
CA ARG A 218 -3.88 -5.66 -10.61
C ARG A 218 -5.00 -5.16 -9.72
N PHE A 219 -5.13 -3.86 -9.52
CA PHE A 219 -6.13 -3.29 -8.61
C PHE A 219 -7.54 -3.33 -9.18
N LEU A 220 -7.69 -3.02 -10.47
CA LEU A 220 -8.99 -2.72 -11.06
C LEU A 220 -9.21 -3.48 -12.39
N ILE A 221 -8.31 -3.31 -13.36
CA ILE A 221 -8.56 -3.76 -14.75
C ILE A 221 -8.72 -5.28 -14.83
N ALA A 222 -7.81 -6.04 -14.21
CA ALA A 222 -7.85 -7.50 -14.21
C ALA A 222 -9.07 -8.06 -13.44
N LYS A 223 -9.65 -7.26 -12.56
CA LYS A 223 -10.87 -7.58 -11.80
C LYS A 223 -12.15 -7.16 -12.54
N GLY A 224 -12.03 -6.54 -13.71
CA GLY A 224 -13.16 -6.00 -14.48
C GLY A 224 -13.82 -4.79 -13.82
N GLU A 225 -13.12 -4.12 -12.90
CA GLU A 225 -13.61 -2.90 -12.27
C GLU A 225 -13.25 -1.68 -13.12
N THR A 226 -14.09 -0.65 -13.05
CA THR A 226 -13.78 0.64 -13.67
C THR A 226 -12.56 1.28 -13.02
N HIS A 227 -11.71 1.85 -13.86
CA HIS A 227 -10.59 2.69 -13.47
C HIS A 227 -10.78 4.14 -13.94
N ALA A 228 -11.95 4.49 -14.47
CA ALA A 228 -12.35 5.87 -14.62
C ALA A 228 -12.42 6.57 -13.26
N LYS A 229 -11.97 7.83 -13.21
CA LYS A 229 -12.03 8.65 -12.00
C LYS A 229 -12.67 9.98 -12.30
N LYS A 230 -13.39 10.48 -11.30
CA LYS A 230 -14.11 11.76 -11.33
C LYS A 230 -13.44 12.72 -10.34
N PRO A 231 -13.38 14.03 -10.61
CA PRO A 231 -12.79 15.02 -9.71
C PRO A 231 -13.69 15.31 -8.51
N THR A 232 -13.09 15.57 -7.35
CA THR A 232 -13.82 16.13 -6.20
C THR A 232 -14.31 17.56 -6.51
N LEU A 233 -15.33 18.03 -5.81
CA LEU A 233 -15.74 19.44 -5.88
C LEU A 233 -14.58 20.37 -5.51
N GLN A 234 -13.76 19.94 -4.56
CA GLN A 234 -12.56 20.66 -4.15
C GLN A 234 -11.54 20.78 -5.30
N ALA A 235 -11.23 19.68 -6.00
CA ALA A 235 -10.31 19.70 -7.15
C ALA A 235 -10.81 20.63 -8.26
N ILE A 236 -12.11 20.63 -8.54
CA ILE A 236 -12.72 21.54 -9.53
C ILE A 236 -12.62 22.99 -9.07
N GLY A 237 -12.95 23.27 -7.81
CA GLY A 237 -12.95 24.63 -7.25
C GLY A 237 -11.55 25.24 -7.19
N GLN A 238 -10.53 24.41 -6.93
CA GLN A 238 -9.12 24.81 -6.91
C GLN A 238 -8.54 25.03 -8.30
N SER A 239 -9.07 24.32 -9.31
CA SER A 239 -8.49 24.35 -10.64
C SER A 239 -8.63 25.71 -11.31
N GLU A 240 -7.52 26.21 -11.86
CA GLU A 240 -7.45 27.38 -12.71
C GLU A 240 -7.96 27.07 -14.13
N LEU A 241 -8.06 25.78 -14.49
CA LEU A 241 -8.63 25.33 -15.76
C LEU A 241 -10.15 25.60 -15.79
N LYS A 242 -10.56 26.66 -16.50
CA LYS A 242 -11.98 27.05 -16.63
C LYS A 242 -12.63 26.45 -17.87
N ILE A 243 -12.86 25.12 -17.85
CA ILE A 243 -13.66 24.41 -18.87
C ILE A 243 -14.91 23.81 -18.20
N PRO A 244 -15.88 24.64 -17.77
CA PRO A 244 -17.02 24.18 -16.99
C PRO A 244 -17.91 23.20 -17.77
N ALA A 245 -17.92 23.20 -19.10
CA ALA A 245 -18.67 22.22 -19.86
C ALA A 245 -18.10 20.79 -19.74
N ALA A 246 -16.84 20.63 -19.36
CA ALA A 246 -16.14 19.34 -19.35
C ALA A 246 -15.66 18.92 -17.94
N LEU A 247 -15.06 19.84 -17.18
CA LEU A 247 -14.57 19.57 -15.83
C LEU A 247 -15.73 19.69 -14.82
N GLN A 248 -16.44 18.59 -14.62
CA GLN A 248 -17.63 18.50 -13.77
C GLN A 248 -17.54 17.33 -12.77
N PRO A 249 -18.24 17.40 -11.62
CA PRO A 249 -18.16 16.36 -10.59
C PRO A 249 -18.54 14.99 -11.10
N GLU A 250 -19.49 14.89 -12.02
CA GLU A 250 -19.95 13.59 -12.52
C GLU A 250 -19.31 13.16 -13.85
N SER A 251 -18.34 13.94 -14.35
CA SER A 251 -17.61 13.62 -15.58
C SER A 251 -16.30 12.91 -15.27
N ASN A 252 -16.04 11.82 -16.00
CA ASN A 252 -14.74 11.17 -15.96
C ASN A 252 -13.67 12.15 -16.45
N TRP A 253 -12.51 12.11 -15.82
CA TRP A 253 -11.40 12.99 -16.15
C TRP A 253 -10.09 12.21 -16.20
N SER A 254 -9.16 12.69 -17.01
CA SER A 254 -7.87 12.04 -17.17
C SER A 254 -7.01 12.23 -15.93
N TYR A 255 -6.22 11.23 -15.56
CA TYR A 255 -5.31 11.30 -14.41
C TYR A 255 -3.97 10.61 -14.67
N TRP A 256 -2.95 11.05 -13.94
CA TRP A 256 -1.58 10.56 -14.07
C TRP A 256 -1.45 9.11 -13.60
N LEU A 257 -0.67 8.35 -14.37
CA LEU A 257 0.03 7.17 -13.88
C LEU A 257 1.50 7.54 -13.66
N ARG A 258 2.20 6.75 -12.85
CA ARG A 258 3.61 6.99 -12.54
C ARG A 258 4.55 6.71 -13.72
N ASP A 259 4.14 5.85 -14.63
CA ASP A 259 5.02 5.29 -15.64
C ASP A 259 5.37 6.27 -16.76
N ALA A 260 6.63 6.26 -17.17
CA ALA A 260 7.09 6.97 -18.36
C ALA A 260 6.48 6.37 -19.63
N TYR A 261 6.15 7.22 -20.62
CA TYR A 261 5.98 6.76 -21.98
C TYR A 261 7.36 6.52 -22.61
N ALA A 262 7.69 5.25 -22.87
CA ALA A 262 9.03 4.81 -23.22
C ALA A 262 9.68 5.54 -24.41
N ASP A 263 8.91 5.92 -25.43
CA ASP A 263 9.45 6.53 -26.66
C ASP A 263 9.71 8.04 -26.56
N SER A 264 9.44 8.67 -25.41
CA SER A 264 9.68 10.10 -25.20
C SER A 264 10.17 10.38 -23.79
N SER A 265 10.94 11.44 -23.58
CA SER A 265 11.48 11.82 -22.26
C SER A 265 10.59 12.82 -21.49
N TYR A 266 9.45 13.22 -22.09
CA TYR A 266 8.48 14.18 -21.54
C TYR A 266 7.04 13.63 -21.48
N GLY A 267 6.76 12.49 -22.13
CA GLY A 267 5.44 11.86 -22.11
C GLY A 267 5.25 10.97 -20.89
N VAL A 268 4.19 11.19 -20.13
CA VAL A 268 3.82 10.39 -18.95
C VAL A 268 2.54 9.62 -19.25
N ARG A 269 2.45 8.36 -18.81
CA ARG A 269 1.25 7.55 -19.01
C ARG A 269 0.08 8.11 -18.21
N VAL A 270 -1.11 8.07 -18.81
CA VAL A 270 -2.34 8.57 -18.19
C VAL A 270 -3.49 7.59 -18.42
N VAL A 271 -4.41 7.53 -17.47
CA VAL A 271 -5.76 7.03 -17.76
C VAL A 271 -6.53 8.18 -18.35
N TYR A 272 -7.08 7.99 -19.53
CA TYR A 272 -7.94 8.97 -20.18
C TYR A 272 -9.40 8.80 -19.71
N GLY A 273 -10.25 9.83 -19.85
CA GLY A 273 -11.63 9.79 -19.33
C GLY A 273 -12.52 8.65 -19.89
N ASN A 274 -12.12 8.04 -21.00
CA ASN A 274 -12.74 6.84 -21.59
C ASN A 274 -12.03 5.53 -21.22
N GLU A 275 -11.21 5.56 -20.16
CA GLU A 275 -10.47 4.43 -19.60
C GLU A 275 -9.28 3.93 -20.44
N ASN A 276 -9.01 4.46 -21.63
CA ASN A 276 -7.79 4.11 -22.37
C ASN A 276 -6.52 4.59 -21.66
N ILE A 277 -5.42 3.86 -21.81
CA ILE A 277 -4.11 4.23 -21.25
C ILE A 277 -3.28 4.97 -22.28
N LEU A 278 -3.30 6.30 -22.26
CA LEU A 278 -2.60 7.14 -23.23
C LEU A 278 -1.29 7.71 -22.65
N ALA A 279 -0.77 8.76 -23.27
CA ALA A 279 0.31 9.59 -22.76
C ALA A 279 -0.08 11.07 -22.86
N ALA A 280 0.41 11.88 -21.92
CA ALA A 280 0.30 13.34 -21.95
C ALA A 280 1.63 13.98 -21.58
N ASN A 281 1.84 15.24 -21.99
CA ASN A 281 3.05 15.99 -21.68
C ASN A 281 3.14 16.22 -20.16
N ALA A 282 4.28 15.93 -19.54
CA ALA A 282 4.49 16.02 -18.10
C ALA A 282 4.11 17.40 -17.51
N GLY A 283 4.38 18.47 -18.23
CA GLY A 283 4.06 19.85 -17.86
C GLY A 283 2.57 20.21 -17.92
N SER A 284 1.68 19.32 -18.35
CA SER A 284 0.26 19.60 -18.50
C SER A 284 -0.47 19.75 -17.16
N GLY A 285 -0.87 20.98 -16.81
CA GLY A 285 -1.66 21.25 -15.59
C GLY A 285 -3.08 20.66 -15.56
N ALA A 286 -3.54 20.04 -16.65
CA ALA A 286 -4.95 19.68 -16.84
C ALA A 286 -5.28 18.27 -16.36
N VAL A 287 -4.26 17.51 -15.95
CA VAL A 287 -4.40 16.10 -15.61
C VAL A 287 -4.60 15.94 -14.12
N GLY A 288 -5.51 15.05 -13.75
CA GLY A 288 -5.87 14.76 -12.36
C GLY A 288 -4.81 13.96 -11.62
N VAL A 289 -4.81 14.09 -10.30
CA VAL A 289 -4.02 13.28 -9.38
C VAL A 289 -4.95 12.30 -8.65
N VAL A 290 -4.64 11.02 -8.76
CA VAL A 290 -5.29 9.93 -8.03
C VAL A 290 -4.22 9.29 -7.15
N PRO A 291 -4.01 9.79 -5.91
CA PRO A 291 -3.01 9.24 -5.03
C PRO A 291 -3.39 7.82 -4.58
N ALA A 292 -2.36 7.05 -4.30
CA ALA A 292 -2.40 5.76 -3.66
C ALA A 292 -1.38 5.74 -2.52
N LEU A 293 -1.67 4.94 -1.50
CA LEU A 293 -0.76 4.72 -0.38
C LEU A 293 -1.00 3.33 0.21
N LYS A 294 -0.01 2.83 0.93
CA LYS A 294 -0.12 1.56 1.64
C LYS A 294 -0.24 1.84 3.14
N LEU A 295 -1.28 1.31 3.77
CA LEU A 295 -1.42 1.34 5.22
C LEU A 295 -0.74 0.13 5.84
N LYS A 296 -0.02 0.36 6.94
CA LYS A 296 0.40 -0.70 7.85
C LYS A 296 -0.83 -1.46 8.36
N ARG A 297 -0.62 -2.73 8.69
CA ARG A 297 -1.68 -3.66 9.08
C ARG A 297 -2.57 -3.18 10.24
N SER A 298 -3.84 -3.58 10.18
CA SER A 298 -4.86 -3.44 11.26
C SER A 298 -5.02 -2.01 11.82
N PRO A 299 -5.44 -1.02 10.99
CA PRO A 299 -5.75 0.30 11.52
C PRO A 299 -6.93 0.24 12.51
N LEU A 300 -6.96 1.14 13.49
CA LEU A 300 -8.08 1.23 14.42
C LEU A 300 -9.29 1.83 13.71
N ILE A 301 -10.30 1.02 13.46
CA ILE A 301 -11.58 1.47 12.90
C ILE A 301 -12.46 1.99 14.04
N THR A 302 -12.85 3.26 13.99
CA THR A 302 -13.68 3.90 15.03
C THR A 302 -15.11 4.16 14.60
N GLY A 303 -15.46 3.86 13.34
CA GLY A 303 -16.82 4.01 12.84
C GLY A 303 -16.93 3.74 11.35
N GLY A 304 -18.16 3.86 10.84
CA GLY A 304 -18.51 3.58 9.45
C GLY A 304 -18.79 2.11 9.17
N SER A 305 -19.52 1.86 8.09
CA SER A 305 -19.84 0.52 7.57
C SER A 305 -18.86 0.05 6.49
N GLY A 306 -18.06 0.96 5.93
CA GLY A 306 -17.17 0.68 4.80
C GLY A 306 -17.84 0.73 3.44
N SER A 307 -19.08 1.21 3.38
CA SER A 307 -19.73 1.59 2.12
C SER A 307 -19.23 2.95 1.64
N ILE A 308 -19.39 3.27 0.36
CA ILE A 308 -19.01 4.58 -0.19
C ILE A 308 -19.76 5.75 0.48
N THR A 309 -21.02 5.53 0.88
CA THR A 309 -21.87 6.51 1.56
C THR A 309 -21.59 6.63 3.05
N ASP A 310 -20.95 5.62 3.63
CA ASP A 310 -20.54 5.59 5.04
C ASP A 310 -19.18 4.88 5.19
N PRO A 311 -18.09 5.54 4.74
CA PRO A 311 -16.75 4.95 4.77
C PRO A 311 -16.26 4.70 6.19
N LEU A 312 -15.41 3.68 6.35
CA LEU A 312 -14.73 3.41 7.61
C LEU A 312 -13.90 4.62 8.03
N VAL A 313 -13.91 4.96 9.31
CA VAL A 313 -13.08 6.02 9.88
C VAL A 313 -11.91 5.37 10.60
N ILE A 314 -10.70 5.70 10.17
CA ILE A 314 -9.48 5.29 10.87
C ILE A 314 -9.14 6.38 11.88
N ALA A 315 -9.17 6.05 13.17
CA ALA A 315 -8.41 6.83 14.14
C ALA A 315 -6.94 6.43 13.96
N GLY A 316 -6.07 7.41 13.70
CA GLY A 316 -4.65 7.16 13.39
C GLY A 316 -3.99 6.10 14.28
N ILE A 317 -2.95 5.45 13.76
CA ILE A 317 -2.31 4.34 14.45
C ILE A 317 -1.53 4.89 15.65
N THR A 318 -1.79 4.39 16.85
CA THR A 318 -0.87 4.53 17.98
C THR A 318 0.17 3.43 17.85
N PRO A 319 1.40 3.74 17.41
CA PRO A 319 2.40 2.71 17.15
C PRO A 319 2.81 2.03 18.45
N VAL A 320 3.15 0.75 18.35
CA VAL A 320 3.87 0.09 19.44
C VAL A 320 5.27 0.71 19.51
N SER A 321 5.73 1.02 20.72
CA SER A 321 7.07 1.51 21.02
C SER A 321 7.84 0.56 21.95
N GLY A 322 7.21 -0.52 22.40
CA GLY A 322 7.86 -1.55 23.20
C GLY A 322 6.94 -2.68 23.63
N VAL A 323 7.56 -3.75 24.10
CA VAL A 323 6.91 -4.82 24.86
C VAL A 323 7.75 -5.12 26.09
N THR A 324 7.09 -5.29 27.23
CA THR A 324 7.73 -5.66 28.50
C THR A 324 7.14 -6.96 29.03
N LEU A 325 7.95 -7.72 29.76
CA LEU A 325 7.50 -8.90 30.48
C LEU A 325 7.41 -8.60 31.97
N ASP A 326 6.43 -9.18 32.66
CA ASP A 326 6.29 -9.06 34.11
C ASP A 326 7.47 -9.70 34.87
N ARG A 327 8.12 -10.70 34.25
CA ARG A 327 9.28 -11.42 34.78
C ARG A 327 10.31 -11.71 33.68
N GLN A 328 11.59 -11.62 34.05
CA GLN A 328 12.73 -11.98 33.18
C GLN A 328 13.28 -13.38 33.45
N VAL A 329 12.96 -13.97 34.61
CA VAL A 329 13.37 -15.34 34.98
C VAL A 329 12.19 -16.05 35.63
N ILE A 330 11.92 -17.28 35.19
CA ILE A 330 10.89 -18.15 35.75
C ILE A 330 11.52 -19.50 36.10
N SER A 331 11.42 -19.91 37.37
CA SER A 331 11.82 -21.25 37.80
C SER A 331 10.60 -22.13 38.01
N LEU A 332 10.52 -23.24 37.29
CA LEU A 332 9.43 -24.22 37.38
C LEU A 332 9.95 -25.57 37.86
N LYS A 333 9.11 -26.32 38.57
CA LYS A 333 9.30 -27.77 38.72
C LYS A 333 8.74 -28.46 37.48
N GLY A 334 9.30 -29.61 37.10
CA GLY A 334 8.78 -30.39 35.97
C GLY A 334 7.26 -30.61 36.06
N HIS A 335 6.58 -30.57 34.90
CA HIS A 335 5.12 -30.69 34.76
C HIS A 335 4.26 -29.59 35.40
N HIS A 336 4.86 -28.51 35.89
CA HIS A 336 4.11 -27.32 36.32
C HIS A 336 4.03 -26.30 35.19
N SER A 337 3.04 -25.41 35.29
CA SER A 337 2.91 -24.26 34.39
C SER A 337 3.04 -22.94 35.14
N ALA A 338 3.39 -21.89 34.41
CA ALA A 338 3.27 -20.51 34.85
C ALA A 338 2.77 -19.65 33.70
N LYS A 339 1.96 -18.65 34.03
CA LYS A 339 1.64 -17.58 33.10
C LYS A 339 2.80 -16.60 33.06
N LEU A 340 3.20 -16.14 31.88
CA LEU A 340 4.10 -15.01 31.71
C LEU A 340 3.29 -13.89 31.05
N GLU A 341 3.27 -12.71 31.66
CA GLU A 341 2.45 -11.59 31.21
C GLU A 341 3.31 -10.61 30.41
N ALA A 342 2.78 -10.15 29.29
CA ALA A 342 3.40 -9.15 28.45
C ALA A 342 2.52 -7.90 28.37
N ALA A 343 3.14 -6.72 28.46
CA ALA A 343 2.49 -5.43 28.29
C ALA A 343 3.07 -4.70 27.08
N ILE A 344 2.19 -4.17 26.23
CA ILE A 344 2.55 -3.37 25.07
C ILE A 344 2.57 -1.89 25.46
N ILE A 345 3.57 -1.17 24.96
CA ILE A 345 3.75 0.26 25.22
C ILE A 345 3.52 1.03 23.91
N PRO A 346 2.73 2.12 23.92
CA PRO A 346 1.82 2.51 25.00
C PRO A 346 0.63 1.53 25.10
N GLU A 347 -0.09 1.55 26.23
CA GLU A 347 -1.18 0.60 26.49
C GLU A 347 -2.33 0.72 25.46
N ASN A 348 -2.54 1.92 24.94
CA ASN A 348 -3.51 2.22 23.89
C ASN A 348 -2.93 2.04 22.47
N ALA A 349 -1.80 1.34 22.32
CA ALA A 349 -1.29 0.98 21.00
C ALA A 349 -2.38 0.30 20.17
N THR A 350 -2.47 0.66 18.90
CA THR A 350 -3.51 0.18 17.99
C THR A 350 -3.37 -1.32 17.74
N ASN A 351 -2.14 -1.82 17.58
CA ASN A 351 -1.86 -3.25 17.42
C ASN A 351 -1.40 -3.85 18.74
N ARG A 352 -2.29 -4.63 19.39
CA ARG A 352 -1.99 -5.28 20.68
C ARG A 352 -1.68 -6.77 20.58
N SER A 353 -1.42 -7.26 19.36
CA SER A 353 -1.11 -8.68 19.14
C SER A 353 0.30 -9.02 19.63
N LEU A 354 0.44 -10.23 20.18
CA LEU A 354 1.70 -10.77 20.68
C LEU A 354 1.94 -12.15 20.06
N ILE A 355 3.19 -12.43 19.72
CA ILE A 355 3.63 -13.70 19.17
C ILE A 355 4.64 -14.29 20.16
N TRP A 356 4.36 -15.49 20.64
CA TRP A 356 5.20 -16.19 21.61
C TRP A 356 5.95 -17.35 20.95
N HIS A 357 7.19 -17.58 21.39
CA HIS A 357 8.03 -18.68 20.93
C HIS A 357 8.97 -19.13 22.05
N SER A 358 9.22 -20.45 22.14
CA SER A 358 10.25 -21.02 23.01
C SER A 358 11.45 -21.48 22.19
N THR A 359 12.66 -21.13 22.62
CA THR A 359 13.91 -21.54 21.96
C THR A 359 14.19 -23.04 22.09
N ASP A 360 13.63 -23.70 23.10
CA ASP A 360 13.70 -25.16 23.27
C ASP A 360 12.34 -25.71 23.77
N PRO A 361 11.43 -26.05 22.85
CA PRO A 361 10.13 -26.64 23.18
C PRO A 361 10.20 -27.99 23.91
N GLU A 362 11.33 -28.70 23.83
CA GLU A 362 11.51 -29.95 24.58
C GLU A 362 11.83 -29.68 26.07
N VAL A 363 12.27 -28.46 26.43
CA VAL A 363 12.45 -27.99 27.80
C VAL A 363 11.20 -27.30 28.33
N ALA A 364 10.68 -26.33 27.59
CA ALA A 364 9.46 -25.62 27.94
C ALA A 364 8.70 -25.19 26.69
N VAL A 365 7.39 -25.41 26.65
CA VAL A 365 6.52 -24.90 25.59
C VAL A 365 5.80 -23.65 26.08
N VAL A 366 5.48 -22.74 25.16
CA VAL A 366 4.67 -21.54 25.43
C VAL A 366 3.49 -21.50 24.48
N SER A 367 2.30 -21.19 25.00
CA SER A 367 1.08 -21.02 24.22
C SER A 367 0.95 -19.61 23.63
N ALA A 368 -0.05 -19.40 22.77
CA ALA A 368 -0.32 -18.09 22.15
C ALA A 368 -0.73 -16.99 23.15
N ASP A 369 -1.22 -17.37 24.33
CA ASP A 369 -1.58 -16.46 25.41
C ASP A 369 -0.45 -16.28 26.44
N GLY A 370 0.72 -16.90 26.27
CA GLY A 370 1.86 -16.76 27.18
C GLY A 370 1.82 -17.72 28.38
N GLU A 371 1.07 -18.82 28.31
CA GLU A 371 1.17 -19.89 29.30
C GLU A 371 2.35 -20.81 28.99
N ILE A 372 3.25 -20.95 29.96
CA ILE A 372 4.47 -21.75 29.85
C ILE A 372 4.24 -23.08 30.57
N GLN A 373 4.54 -24.19 29.90
CA GLN A 373 4.51 -25.53 30.48
C GLN A 373 5.91 -26.14 30.50
N ALA A 374 6.35 -26.56 31.70
CA ALA A 374 7.64 -27.23 31.89
C ALA A 374 7.58 -28.70 31.43
N ILE A 375 8.49 -29.08 30.53
CA ILE A 375 8.55 -30.42 29.93
C ILE A 375 9.67 -31.27 30.56
N ARG A 376 10.93 -30.82 30.44
CA ARG A 376 12.11 -31.54 30.96
C ARG A 376 13.07 -30.61 31.68
N LYS A 377 13.90 -31.17 32.57
CA LYS A 377 14.96 -30.41 33.26
C LYS A 377 15.87 -29.71 32.24
N GLY A 378 16.12 -28.42 32.41
CA GLY A 378 16.94 -27.64 31.50
C GLY A 378 16.70 -26.14 31.64
N SER A 379 17.23 -25.38 30.69
CA SER A 379 16.98 -23.95 30.54
C SER A 379 16.53 -23.67 29.11
N ALA A 380 15.49 -22.85 28.94
CA ALA A 380 15.03 -22.34 27.65
C ALA A 380 14.78 -20.83 27.77
N TYR A 381 14.68 -20.14 26.64
CA TYR A 381 14.16 -18.78 26.59
C TYR A 381 12.76 -18.79 25.98
N VAL A 382 11.85 -18.05 26.61
CA VAL A 382 10.56 -17.72 26.04
C VAL A 382 10.65 -16.28 25.53
N ILE A 383 10.44 -16.10 24.25
CA ILE A 383 10.53 -14.83 23.53
C ILE A 383 9.12 -14.40 23.17
N VAL A 384 8.77 -13.16 23.52
CA VAL A 384 7.58 -12.48 23.02
C VAL A 384 8.00 -11.44 22.00
N LYS A 385 7.26 -11.38 20.90
CA LYS A 385 7.42 -10.40 19.84
C LYS A 385 6.10 -9.65 19.68
N THR A 386 6.16 -8.33 19.57
CA THR A 386 4.97 -7.56 19.16
C THR A 386 4.55 -8.04 17.80
N GLY A 387 3.25 -8.07 17.53
CA GLY A 387 2.81 -8.68 16.29
C GLY A 387 3.43 -8.01 15.06
N ASP A 388 3.63 -6.69 15.10
CA ASP A 388 4.23 -5.89 14.01
C ASP A 388 5.71 -6.24 13.79
N GLY A 389 6.27 -6.96 14.75
CA GLY A 389 7.60 -7.49 14.74
C GLY A 389 8.69 -6.49 15.07
N GLY A 390 8.33 -5.25 15.43
CA GLY A 390 9.28 -4.19 15.75
C GLY A 390 9.97 -4.37 17.10
N PHE A 391 9.33 -5.03 18.07
CA PHE A 391 9.83 -5.15 19.44
C PHE A 391 9.79 -6.58 19.96
N THR A 392 10.76 -6.90 20.80
CA THR A 392 10.88 -8.21 21.44
C THR A 392 11.25 -8.06 22.91
N ALA A 393 10.82 -9.02 23.72
CA ALA A 393 11.28 -9.22 25.09
C ALA A 393 11.46 -10.72 25.34
N GLU A 394 12.33 -11.09 26.26
CA GLU A 394 12.64 -12.48 26.57
C GLU A 394 12.66 -12.74 28.07
N ALA A 395 12.26 -13.96 28.44
CA ALA A 395 12.39 -14.48 29.79
C ALA A 395 13.09 -15.83 29.76
N ARG A 396 14.03 -16.03 30.70
CA ARG A 396 14.70 -17.31 30.90
C ARG A 396 13.81 -18.23 31.75
N VAL A 397 13.52 -19.42 31.23
CA VAL A 397 12.79 -20.48 31.93
C VAL A 397 13.78 -21.53 32.40
N GLU A 398 13.81 -21.79 33.71
CA GLU A 398 14.61 -22.84 34.34
C GLU A 398 13.71 -23.93 34.88
N VAL A 399 13.83 -25.15 34.34
CA VAL A 399 13.05 -26.31 34.78
C VAL A 399 13.90 -27.18 35.70
N ASN A 400 13.49 -27.24 36.96
CA ASN A 400 14.09 -28.07 37.99
C ASN A 400 13.36 -29.43 38.09
N GLN A 401 14.07 -30.47 38.52
CA GLN A 401 13.43 -31.77 38.80
C GLN A 401 12.40 -31.62 39.93
N PRO A 402 11.29 -32.38 39.90
CA PRO A 402 10.42 -32.44 41.07
C PRO A 402 11.21 -32.97 42.27
N GLU A 403 10.95 -32.43 43.47
CA GLU A 403 11.46 -33.05 44.70
C GLU A 403 10.96 -34.50 44.75
N LYS A 404 11.89 -35.47 44.81
CA LYS A 404 11.55 -36.82 45.25
C LYS A 404 10.97 -36.69 46.65
N LYS A 405 9.67 -36.98 46.84
CA LYS A 405 9.15 -37.20 48.18
C LYS A 405 9.93 -38.38 48.79
N PRO A 406 10.49 -38.21 50.00
CA PRO A 406 11.30 -39.24 50.66
C PRO A 406 10.50 -40.50 50.96
#